data_AF-A0A961D933-F1
#
_entry.id   AF-A0A961D933-F1
#
_cell.length_a   1.000
_cell.length_b   1.000
_cell.length_c   1.000
_cell.angle_alpha   90.00
_cell.angle_beta   90.00
_cell.angle_gamma   90.00
#
_symmetry.space_group_name_H-M   'P 1'
#
loop_
_entity.id
_entity.type
_entity.pdbx_description
1 polymer ?
#
loop_
_entity_poly.entity_id
_entity_poly.type
_entity_poly.pdbx_seq_one_letter_code
_entity_poly.pdbx_strand_id
1 'polypeptide(L)'
;MINPFEHVNWKPGPRELRSFARSLIIGFPVIGLVILFWHLFRHGGWDFKLPLQVAGWGAGAGVLFILVPAVARPAYCVWYALSCTVGLVISNVLLSVFYFTVFTVIALLRRTLGSSPVHKGFDKARPTYWIDAETADDPRSYFRQY
;
A
#
# COMPACT_ATOMS: atom_id res chain seq x y z
N MET A 1 -2.87 -11.30 -11.16
CA MET A 1 -2.96 -10.76 -9.78
C MET A 1 -1.80 -11.38 -9.01
N ILE A 2 -0.87 -10.58 -8.49
CA ILE A 2 0.20 -11.11 -7.62
C ILE A 2 -0.49 -11.71 -6.39
N ASN A 3 -0.26 -12.99 -6.12
CA ASN A 3 -0.81 -13.68 -4.96
C ASN A 3 0.19 -13.55 -3.79
N PRO A 4 -0.02 -12.64 -2.82
CA PRO A 4 0.93 -12.45 -1.73
C PRO A 4 0.97 -13.64 -0.77
N PHE A 5 0.02 -14.57 -0.85
CA PHE A 5 -0.03 -15.77 -0.01
C PHE A 5 0.90 -16.89 -0.49
N GLU A 6 1.40 -16.82 -1.73
CA GLU A 6 2.28 -17.85 -2.31
C GLU A 6 3.69 -17.82 -1.68
N HIS A 7 4.16 -16.65 -1.30
CA HIS A 7 5.47 -16.48 -0.64
C HIS A 7 5.43 -16.71 0.87
N VAL A 8 4.25 -16.92 1.46
CA VAL A 8 4.12 -17.13 2.91
C VAL A 8 4.48 -18.57 3.24
N ASN A 9 5.46 -18.76 4.13
CA ASN A 9 5.82 -20.07 4.63
C ASN A 9 4.80 -20.57 5.68
N TRP A 10 3.79 -21.31 5.23
CA TRP A 10 2.72 -21.86 6.08
C TRP A 10 3.18 -23.01 7.00
N LYS A 11 4.38 -23.55 6.79
CA LYS A 11 5.01 -24.57 7.66
C LYS A 11 6.35 -24.03 8.18
N PRO A 12 6.31 -23.02 9.08
CA PRO A 12 7.52 -22.33 9.48
C PRO A 12 8.45 -23.25 10.27
N GLY A 13 9.74 -23.20 9.92
CA GLY A 13 10.78 -23.90 10.64
C GLY A 13 11.05 -23.28 12.03
N PRO A 14 11.74 -23.99 12.94
CA PRO A 14 12.08 -23.47 14.28
C PRO A 14 12.99 -22.23 14.24
N ARG A 15 13.64 -21.94 13.10
CA ARG A 15 14.45 -20.73 12.91
C ARG A 15 13.59 -19.50 12.59
N GLU A 16 12.56 -19.66 11.77
CA GLU A 16 11.64 -18.57 11.39
C GLU A 16 10.77 -18.13 12.56
N LEU A 17 10.27 -19.09 13.35
CA LEU A 17 9.53 -18.81 14.59
C LEU A 17 10.36 -17.99 15.59
N ARG A 18 11.66 -18.29 15.70
CA ARG A 18 12.58 -17.49 16.54
C ARG A 18 12.82 -16.09 15.98
N SER A 19 12.84 -15.94 14.65
CA SER A 19 12.94 -14.62 14.03
C SER A 19 11.68 -13.78 14.31
N PHE A 20 10.49 -14.37 14.18
CA PHE A 20 9.23 -13.73 14.53
C PHE A 20 9.17 -13.33 16.01
N ALA A 21 9.58 -14.22 16.91
CA ALA A 21 9.62 -13.92 18.33
C ALA A 21 10.61 -12.79 18.68
N ARG A 22 11.78 -12.75 18.02
CA ARG A 22 12.72 -11.61 18.14
C ARG A 22 12.11 -10.31 17.66
N SER A 23 11.38 -10.33 16.55
CA SER A 23 10.66 -9.15 16.07
C SER A 23 9.62 -8.66 17.09
N LEU A 24 8.92 -9.54 17.80
CA LEU A 24 8.03 -9.14 18.91
C LEU A 24 8.80 -8.54 20.09
N ILE A 25 9.88 -9.21 20.53
CA ILE A 25 10.69 -8.77 21.67
C ILE A 25 11.32 -7.42 21.42
N ILE A 26 11.68 -7.08 20.18
CA ILE A 26 12.25 -5.78 19.82
C ILE A 26 11.15 -4.76 19.51
N GLY A 27 10.11 -5.17 18.77
CA GLY A 27 9.06 -4.28 18.31
C GLY A 27 8.21 -3.70 19.45
N PHE A 28 7.79 -4.51 20.42
CA PHE A 28 6.94 -4.05 21.51
C PHE A 28 7.62 -3.02 22.43
N PRO A 29 8.90 -3.18 22.83
CA PRO A 29 9.62 -2.15 23.57
C PRO A 29 9.83 -0.87 22.77
N VAL A 30 10.10 -0.96 21.45
CA VAL A 30 10.22 0.23 20.59
C VAL A 30 8.89 0.98 20.55
N ILE A 31 7.76 0.28 20.40
CA ILE A 31 6.42 0.88 20.47
C ILE A 31 6.19 1.52 21.84
N GLY A 32 6.57 0.84 22.92
CA GLY A 32 6.50 1.39 24.28
C GLY A 32 7.30 2.68 24.46
N LEU A 33 8.51 2.75 23.87
CA LEU A 33 9.35 3.96 23.86
C LEU A 33 8.72 5.09 23.04
N VAL A 34 8.14 4.79 21.88
CA VAL A 34 7.44 5.80 21.05
C VAL A 34 6.23 6.37 21.80
N ILE A 35 5.45 5.52 22.48
CA ILE A 35 4.31 5.96 23.31
C ILE A 35 4.80 6.83 24.47
N LEU A 36 5.89 6.44 25.15
CA LEU A 36 6.47 7.22 26.23
C LEU A 36 6.96 8.59 25.74
N PHE A 37 7.64 8.63 24.58
CA PHE A 37 8.12 9.87 23.98
C PHE A 37 6.96 10.77 23.54
N TRP A 38 5.89 10.19 23.00
CA TRP A 38 4.70 10.94 22.61
C TRP A 38 3.93 11.49 23.82
N HIS A 39 3.82 10.71 24.89
CA HIS A 39 3.22 11.16 26.15
C HIS A 39 4.03 12.27 26.81
N LEU A 40 5.36 12.16 26.78
CA LEU A 40 6.29 13.18 27.28
C LEU A 40 6.13 14.51 26.53
N PHE A 41 5.99 14.46 25.20
CA PHE A 41 5.75 15.64 24.37
C PHE A 41 4.37 16.28 24.56
N ARG A 42 3.33 15.49 24.85
CA ARG A 42 1.93 15.98 25.01
C ARG A 42 1.61 16.47 26.41
N HIS A 43 2.11 15.82 27.46
CA HIS A 43 1.66 16.04 28.83
C HIS A 43 2.77 16.48 29.80
N GLY A 44 4.06 16.45 29.42
CA GLY A 44 5.17 16.88 30.27
C GLY A 44 5.38 16.04 31.56
N GLY A 45 4.53 15.04 31.79
CA GLY A 45 4.58 14.11 32.91
C GLY A 45 5.15 12.76 32.50
N TRP A 46 6.05 12.23 33.32
CA TRP A 46 6.65 10.92 33.16
C TRP A 46 5.71 9.83 33.70
N ASP A 47 4.62 9.53 32.99
CA ASP A 47 3.78 8.38 33.30
C ASP A 47 4.34 7.10 32.68
N PHE A 48 5.24 6.47 33.41
CA PHE A 48 5.90 5.23 32.99
C PHE A 48 5.00 3.99 33.07
N LYS A 49 3.86 4.04 33.77
CA LYS A 49 3.02 2.85 34.04
C LYS A 49 2.48 2.20 32.76
N LEU A 50 1.86 2.98 31.89
CA LEU A 50 1.29 2.52 30.63
C LEU A 50 2.35 1.96 29.66
N PRO A 51 3.45 2.67 29.34
CA PRO A 51 4.47 2.17 28.42
C PRO A 51 5.23 0.97 28.98
N LEU A 52 5.49 0.91 30.29
CA LEU A 52 6.16 -0.24 30.92
C LEU A 52 5.27 -1.48 30.94
N GLN A 53 3.96 -1.33 31.13
CA GLN A 53 3.01 -2.44 31.00
C GLN A 53 2.97 -2.93 29.55
N VAL A 54 2.78 -2.06 28.57
CA VAL A 54 2.74 -2.50 27.16
C VAL A 54 4.05 -3.19 26.75
N ALA A 55 5.20 -2.63 27.15
CA ALA A 55 6.50 -3.24 26.89
C ALA A 55 6.68 -4.58 27.64
N GLY A 56 6.27 -4.66 28.91
CA GLY A 56 6.41 -5.86 29.74
C GLY A 56 5.51 -7.02 29.29
N TRP A 57 4.25 -6.73 28.96
CA TRP A 57 3.31 -7.72 28.43
C TRP A 57 3.74 -8.18 27.03
N GLY A 58 4.20 -7.27 26.17
CA GLY A 58 4.71 -7.60 24.84
C GLY A 58 6.00 -8.43 24.88
N ALA A 59 6.96 -8.04 25.73
CA ALA A 59 8.20 -8.78 25.93
C ALA A 59 7.94 -10.16 26.58
N GLY A 60 7.05 -10.23 27.56
CA GLY A 60 6.64 -11.47 28.22
C GLY A 60 5.98 -12.44 27.25
N ALA A 61 5.05 -11.96 26.42
CA ALA A 61 4.45 -12.77 25.36
C ALA A 61 5.49 -13.24 24.33
N GLY A 62 6.44 -12.38 23.96
CA GLY A 62 7.56 -12.73 23.08
C GLY A 62 8.44 -13.86 23.64
N VAL A 63 8.77 -13.81 24.94
CA VAL A 63 9.53 -14.87 25.63
C VAL A 63 8.72 -16.16 25.73
N LEU A 64 7.41 -16.07 25.99
CA LEU A 64 6.50 -17.23 26.00
C LEU A 64 6.46 -17.93 24.63
N PHE A 65 6.44 -17.15 23.54
CA PHE A 65 6.48 -17.68 22.18
C PHE A 65 7.84 -18.32 21.81
N ILE A 66 8.94 -17.91 22.45
CA ILE A 66 10.23 -18.61 22.32
C ILE A 66 10.19 -19.96 23.04
N LEU A 67 9.60 -20.00 24.24
CA LEU A 67 9.54 -21.21 25.06
C LEU A 67 8.55 -22.24 24.52
N VAL A 68 7.44 -21.80 23.91
CA VAL A 68 6.37 -22.67 23.42
C VAL A 68 6.16 -22.47 21.90
N PRO A 69 7.02 -23.07 21.05
CA PRO A 69 6.92 -22.95 19.60
C PRO A 69 5.63 -23.56 19.01
N ALA A 70 4.95 -24.44 19.76
CA ALA A 70 3.67 -25.02 19.36
C ALA A 70 2.55 -23.96 19.23
N VAL A 71 2.53 -22.96 20.10
CA VAL A 71 1.55 -21.86 20.08
C VAL A 71 2.00 -20.73 19.13
N ALA A 72 3.30 -20.56 18.95
CA ALA A 72 3.86 -19.56 18.03
C ALA A 72 3.53 -19.85 16.55
N ARG A 73 3.37 -21.12 16.17
CA ARG A 73 3.03 -21.54 14.79
C ARG A 73 1.70 -20.97 14.26
N PRO A 74 0.55 -21.22 14.92
CA PRO A 74 -0.72 -20.66 14.44
C PRO A 74 -0.72 -19.13 14.51
N ALA A 75 -0.12 -18.53 15.54
CA ALA A 75 0.00 -17.07 15.64
C ALA A 75 0.79 -16.46 14.48
N TYR A 76 1.91 -17.08 14.08
CA TYR A 76 2.69 -16.67 12.91
C TYR A 76 1.86 -16.72 11.64
N CYS A 77 1.18 -17.84 11.38
CA CYS A 77 0.37 -17.99 10.17
C CYS A 77 -0.77 -16.97 10.09
N VAL A 78 -1.49 -16.73 11.21
CA VAL A 78 -2.56 -15.73 11.26
C VAL A 78 -2.01 -14.32 11.05
N TRP A 79 -0.89 -13.98 11.69
CA TRP A 79 -0.27 -12.66 11.55
C TRP A 79 0.18 -12.38 10.12
N TYR A 80 0.82 -13.36 9.46
CA TYR A 80 1.24 -13.22 8.07
C TYR A 80 0.06 -13.18 7.12
N ALA A 81 -0.99 -13.99 7.34
CA ALA A 81 -2.21 -13.93 6.54
C ALA A 81 -2.83 -12.53 6.60
N LEU A 82 -2.96 -11.96 7.81
CA LEU A 82 -3.49 -10.62 8.00
C LEU A 82 -2.61 -9.56 7.34
N SER A 83 -1.29 -9.68 7.46
CA SER A 83 -0.32 -8.79 6.81
C SER A 83 -0.47 -8.82 5.28
N CYS A 84 -0.68 -9.99 4.68
CA CYS A 84 -0.93 -10.14 3.25
C CYS A 84 -2.24 -9.47 2.83
N THR A 85 -3.33 -9.65 3.58
CA THR A 85 -4.62 -9.00 3.30
C THR A 85 -4.50 -7.48 3.37
N VAL A 86 -3.82 -6.96 4.40
CA VAL A 86 -3.54 -5.53 4.53
C VAL A 86 -2.68 -5.04 3.37
N GLY A 87 -1.65 -5.79 2.98
CA GLY A 87 -0.83 -5.49 1.81
C GLY A 87 -1.64 -5.36 0.53
N LEU A 88 -2.58 -6.29 0.27
CA LEU A 88 -3.47 -6.20 -0.88
C LEU A 88 -4.32 -4.94 -0.88
N VAL A 89 -4.93 -4.62 0.27
CA VAL A 89 -5.76 -3.42 0.38
C VAL A 89 -4.92 -2.17 0.16
N ILE A 90 -3.77 -2.06 0.83
CA ILE A 90 -2.89 -0.90 0.71
C ILE A 90 -2.37 -0.74 -0.72
N SER A 91 -1.91 -1.81 -1.38
CA SER A 91 -1.42 -1.72 -2.75
C SER A 91 -2.49 -1.21 -3.71
N ASN A 92 -3.73 -1.70 -3.59
CA ASN A 92 -4.85 -1.25 -4.43
C ASN A 92 -5.25 0.20 -4.13
N VAL A 93 -5.33 0.56 -2.85
CA VAL A 93 -5.64 1.93 -2.41
C VAL A 93 -4.56 2.89 -2.89
N LEU A 94 -3.29 2.55 -2.70
CA LEU A 94 -2.15 3.39 -3.09
C LEU A 94 -2.12 3.57 -4.61
N LEU A 95 -2.35 2.50 -5.38
CA LEU A 95 -2.45 2.58 -6.84
C LEU A 95 -3.63 3.47 -7.28
N SER A 96 -4.78 3.34 -6.62
CA SER A 96 -5.96 4.16 -6.89
C SER A 96 -5.69 5.63 -6.60
N VAL A 97 -5.13 5.93 -5.42
CA VAL A 97 -4.76 7.30 -5.03
C VAL A 97 -3.74 7.86 -6.01
N PHE A 98 -2.68 7.11 -6.33
CA PHE A 98 -1.68 7.54 -7.31
C PHE A 98 -2.33 7.84 -8.67
N TYR A 99 -3.17 6.95 -9.17
CA TYR A 99 -3.88 7.14 -10.42
C TYR A 99 -4.71 8.42 -10.38
N PHE A 100 -5.59 8.58 -9.40
CA PHE A 100 -6.44 9.76 -9.33
C PHE A 100 -5.64 11.03 -9.09
N THR A 101 -4.64 11.04 -8.20
CA THR A 101 -3.84 12.25 -7.94
C THR A 101 -3.03 12.65 -9.18
N VAL A 102 -2.26 11.73 -9.76
CA VAL A 102 -1.37 12.05 -10.88
C VAL A 102 -2.17 12.38 -12.14
N PHE A 103 -3.11 11.52 -12.54
CA PHE A 103 -3.89 11.77 -13.76
C PHE A 103 -4.82 12.97 -13.60
N THR A 104 -5.42 13.21 -12.44
CA THR A 104 -6.27 14.40 -12.24
C THR A 104 -5.45 15.67 -12.28
N VAL A 105 -4.25 15.70 -11.66
CA VAL A 105 -3.37 16.89 -11.73
C VAL A 105 -2.93 17.13 -13.18
N ILE A 106 -2.52 16.09 -13.91
CA ILE A 106 -2.15 16.23 -15.34
C ILE A 106 -3.36 16.73 -16.16
N ALA A 107 -4.54 16.16 -15.96
CA ALA A 107 -5.74 16.56 -16.67
C ALA A 107 -6.15 18.01 -16.33
N LEU A 108 -6.01 18.42 -15.07
CA LEU A 108 -6.29 19.77 -14.61
C LEU A 108 -5.30 20.77 -15.22
N LEU A 109 -4.01 20.46 -15.20
CA LEU A 109 -2.98 21.27 -15.86
C LEU A 109 -3.27 21.42 -17.35
N ARG A 110 -3.56 20.33 -18.06
CA ARG A 110 -3.93 20.41 -19.48
C ARG A 110 -5.17 21.25 -19.74
N ARG A 111 -6.15 21.21 -18.83
CA ARG A 111 -7.37 22.02 -18.91
C ARG A 111 -7.08 23.50 -18.69
N THR A 112 -6.21 23.87 -17.75
CA THR A 112 -5.83 25.28 -17.52
C THR A 112 -4.93 25.82 -18.63
N LEU A 113 -4.09 24.97 -19.23
CA LEU A 113 -3.25 25.31 -20.39
C LEU A 113 -4.01 25.33 -21.73
N GLY A 114 -5.35 25.15 -21.73
CA GLY A 114 -6.19 25.27 -22.92
C GLY A 114 -6.05 24.15 -23.97
N SER A 115 -5.19 23.16 -23.74
CA SER A 115 -4.94 22.05 -24.66
C SER A 115 -5.95 20.93 -24.44
N SER A 116 -7.18 21.13 -24.91
CA SER A 116 -8.21 20.08 -24.95
C SER A 116 -8.11 19.30 -26.27
N PRO A 117 -7.61 18.06 -26.29
CA PRO A 117 -7.45 17.28 -27.52
C PRO A 117 -8.79 16.78 -28.09
N VAL A 118 -9.87 16.89 -27.30
CA VAL A 118 -11.21 16.45 -27.69
C VAL A 118 -12.17 17.62 -27.47
N HIS A 119 -12.89 17.99 -28.54
CA HIS A 119 -14.03 18.90 -28.45
C HIS A 119 -15.13 18.19 -27.67
N LYS A 120 -15.29 18.55 -26.38
CA LYS A 120 -16.30 17.95 -25.48
C LYS A 120 -17.69 18.63 -25.58
N GLY A 121 -17.87 19.56 -26.52
CA GLY A 121 -19.10 20.31 -26.71
C GLY A 121 -19.93 19.75 -27.87
N PHE A 122 -21.23 19.59 -27.64
CA PHE A 122 -22.20 19.39 -28.71
C PHE A 122 -22.53 20.76 -29.32
N ASP A 123 -21.86 21.09 -30.40
CA ASP A 123 -22.15 22.24 -31.26
C ASP A 123 -23.40 21.98 -32.12
N LYS A 124 -24.57 22.44 -31.65
CA LYS A 124 -25.85 22.30 -32.36
C LYS A 124 -25.91 23.07 -33.68
N ALA A 125 -24.97 23.99 -33.92
CA ALA A 125 -24.90 24.76 -35.15
C ALA A 125 -24.12 24.03 -36.27
N ARG A 126 -23.41 22.94 -35.96
CA ARG A 126 -22.69 22.16 -36.98
C ARG A 126 -23.63 21.17 -37.67
N PRO A 127 -23.65 21.13 -39.01
CA PRO A 127 -24.42 20.13 -39.75
C PRO A 127 -23.83 18.72 -39.60
N THR A 128 -22.53 18.61 -39.29
CA THR A 128 -21.88 17.31 -39.12
C THR A 128 -20.61 17.40 -38.26
N TYR A 129 -20.31 16.35 -37.50
CA TYR A 129 -19.08 16.22 -36.68
C TYR A 129 -17.98 15.41 -37.36
N TRP A 130 -18.22 14.94 -38.58
CA TRP A 130 -17.20 14.25 -39.36
C TRP A 130 -16.02 15.20 -39.58
N ILE A 131 -14.84 14.69 -39.28
CA ILE A 131 -13.56 15.31 -39.61
C ILE A 131 -13.13 14.63 -40.90
N ASP A 132 -12.92 15.41 -41.96
CA ASP A 132 -12.41 14.86 -43.21
C ASP A 132 -11.05 14.21 -42.96
N ALA A 133 -10.93 12.96 -43.40
CA ALA A 133 -9.66 12.26 -43.33
C ALA A 133 -8.66 12.96 -44.25
N GLU A 134 -7.41 13.13 -43.79
CA GLU A 134 -6.33 13.60 -44.67
C GLU A 134 -6.25 12.69 -45.89
N THR A 135 -6.47 13.27 -47.06
CA THR A 135 -6.32 12.58 -48.33
C THR A 135 -4.84 12.32 -48.52
N ALA A 136 -4.44 11.04 -48.48
CA ALA A 136 -3.10 10.67 -48.90
C ALA A 136 -2.97 10.96 -50.41
N ASP A 137 -1.99 11.80 -50.78
CA ASP A 137 -1.75 12.19 -52.18
C ASP A 137 -1.44 10.99 -53.09
N ASP A 138 -1.01 9.86 -52.53
CA ASP A 138 -0.73 8.62 -53.26
C ASP A 138 -1.51 7.43 -52.67
N PRO A 139 -2.46 6.81 -53.43
CA PRO A 139 -3.16 5.59 -53.01
C PRO A 139 -2.23 4.42 -52.68
N ARG A 140 -0.99 4.42 -53.16
CA ARG A 140 0.01 3.39 -52.85
C ARG A 140 0.59 3.53 -51.44
N SER A 141 0.45 4.69 -50.82
CA SER A 141 0.86 4.97 -49.43
C SER A 141 0.14 4.05 -48.43
N TYR A 142 -1.14 3.74 -48.69
CA TYR A 142 -1.93 2.82 -47.85
C TYR A 142 -1.36 1.40 -47.78
N PHE A 143 -0.55 0.98 -48.76
CA PHE A 143 0.07 -0.36 -48.79
C PHE A 143 1.45 -0.41 -48.11
N ARG A 144 1.99 0.72 -47.62
CA ARG A 144 3.27 0.79 -46.92
C ARG A 144 3.08 1.25 -45.48
N GLN A 145 2.47 0.38 -44.68
CA GLN A 145 2.12 0.68 -43.29
C GLN A 145 3.23 0.33 -42.27
N TYR A 146 4.36 -0.21 -42.75
CA TYR A 146 5.54 -0.57 -41.96
C TYR A 146 6.83 -0.16 -42.67
#